data_AF-A0A1S9T2Q1-F1
#
_entry.id   AF-A0A1S9T2Q1-F1
#
_cell.length_a   1.000
_cell.length_b   1.000
_cell.length_c   1.000
_cell.angle_alpha   90.00
_cell.angle_beta   90.00
_cell.angle_gamma   90.00
#
_symmetry.space_group_name_H-M   'P 1'
#
loop_
_entity.id
_entity.type
_entity.pdbx_description
1 polymer ?
#
loop_
_entity_poly.entity_id
_entity_poly.type
_entity_poly.pdbx_seq_one_letter_code
_entity_poly.pdbx_strand_id
1 'polypeptide(L)'
;MDIFQYLEEMQEDVFLLSVSQIELKYYDICRTLASSEDAERIKLIPLDSYKESMRIGLKEALEIAESEEAKAIYFEYDLDNEWDSQFYICDDYMFLEEDEDWASDWTDEIEGPSLGELADIYGENGFDSDKKAVGITLYLIARTVCSFISACSGLQSNIPICIGFHDQDPIMRTGRD
;
A
#
# COMPACT_ATOMS: atom_id res chain seq x y z
N MET A 1 3.89 8.59 19.62
CA MET A 1 3.39 8.98 18.30
C MET A 1 2.38 7.91 17.95
N ASP A 2 1.19 8.34 17.61
CA ASP A 2 0.10 7.45 17.23
C ASP A 2 0.40 6.81 15.86
N ILE A 3 -0.16 5.64 15.56
CA ILE A 3 0.06 4.97 14.27
C ILE A 3 -0.41 5.87 13.12
N PHE A 4 -1.53 6.56 13.28
CA PHE A 4 -2.08 7.48 12.27
C PHE A 4 -1.12 8.64 11.95
N GLN A 5 -0.38 9.16 12.93
CA GLN A 5 0.65 10.19 12.69
C GLN A 5 1.80 9.66 11.84
N TYR A 6 2.16 8.38 11.98
CA TYR A 6 3.15 7.76 11.10
C TYR A 6 2.61 7.49 9.70
N LEU A 7 1.31 7.18 9.57
CA LEU A 7 0.68 6.98 8.27
C LEU A 7 0.59 8.30 7.49
N GLU A 8 0.21 9.40 8.14
CA GLU A 8 0.30 10.75 7.57
C GLU A 8 1.74 11.09 7.12
N GLU A 9 2.74 10.78 7.97
CA GLU A 9 4.15 10.98 7.61
C GLU A 9 4.57 10.10 6.42
N MET A 10 4.03 8.89 6.30
CA MET A 10 4.28 7.99 5.17
C MET A 10 3.74 8.55 3.87
N GLN A 11 2.55 9.17 3.90
CA GLN A 11 2.01 9.85 2.73
C GLN A 11 2.97 10.93 2.22
N GLU A 12 3.56 11.73 3.12
CA GLU A 12 4.56 12.73 2.75
C GLU A 12 5.86 12.09 2.25
N ASP A 13 6.35 11.04 2.92
CA ASP A 13 7.57 10.33 2.55
C ASP A 13 7.53 9.79 1.13
N VAL A 14 6.38 9.27 0.71
CA VAL A 14 6.19 8.71 -0.66
C VAL A 14 6.47 9.76 -1.74
N PHE A 15 6.20 11.04 -1.47
CA PHE A 15 6.50 12.14 -2.41
C PHE A 15 7.94 12.67 -2.29
N LEU A 16 8.56 12.54 -1.11
CA LEU A 16 9.81 13.23 -0.79
C LEU A 16 11.04 12.32 -0.84
N LEU A 17 10.87 11.02 -0.70
CA LEU A 17 11.94 10.04 -0.54
C LEU A 17 11.97 9.03 -1.67
N SER A 18 13.15 8.46 -1.94
CA SER A 18 13.24 7.27 -2.78
C SER A 18 12.71 6.04 -2.04
N VAL A 19 12.24 5.03 -2.77
CA VAL A 19 11.77 3.74 -2.22
C VAL A 19 12.73 3.17 -1.17
N SER A 20 14.04 3.14 -1.47
CA SER A 20 15.07 2.66 -0.52
C SER A 20 15.20 3.48 0.76
N GLN A 21 14.88 4.79 0.73
CA GLN A 21 14.91 5.66 1.89
C GLN A 21 13.67 5.45 2.76
N ILE A 22 12.50 5.24 2.13
CA ILE A 22 11.25 4.87 2.82
C ILE A 22 11.47 3.53 3.54
N GLU A 23 11.92 2.49 2.85
CA GLU A 23 12.19 1.18 3.45
C GLU A 23 13.15 1.27 4.64
N LEU A 24 14.24 2.04 4.51
CA LEU A 24 15.21 2.21 5.60
C LEU A 24 14.59 2.94 6.80
N LYS A 25 13.81 4.00 6.57
CA LYS A 25 13.15 4.77 7.62
C LYS A 25 12.20 3.89 8.44
N TYR A 26 11.29 3.16 7.79
CA TYR A 26 10.31 2.33 8.48
C TYR A 26 10.94 1.07 9.10
N TYR A 27 12.02 0.55 8.52
CA TYR A 27 12.84 -0.46 9.17
C TYR A 27 13.45 0.06 10.50
N ASP A 28 14.01 1.27 10.51
CA ASP A 28 14.60 1.87 11.71
C ASP A 28 13.53 2.19 12.78
N ILE A 29 12.32 2.61 12.36
CA ILE A 29 11.16 2.79 13.25
C ILE A 29 10.77 1.45 13.89
N CYS A 30 10.60 0.39 13.09
CA CYS A 30 10.30 -0.95 13.60
C CYS A 30 11.37 -1.43 14.58
N ARG A 31 12.65 -1.26 14.24
CA ARG A 31 13.77 -1.63 15.13
C ARG A 31 13.71 -0.92 16.47
N THR A 32 13.28 0.34 16.48
CA THR A 32 13.24 1.19 17.67
C THR A 32 12.01 0.92 18.55
N LEU A 33 10.85 0.69 17.94
CA LEU A 33 9.58 0.50 18.64
C LEU A 33 9.30 -0.95 19.03
N ALA A 34 9.75 -1.90 18.20
CA ALA A 34 9.68 -3.34 18.42
C ALA A 34 11.08 -3.88 18.78
N SER A 35 11.80 -4.47 17.82
CA SER A 35 13.15 -4.97 18.00
C SER A 35 13.89 -5.11 16.66
N SER A 36 15.22 -5.25 16.70
CA SER A 36 16.02 -5.60 15.51
C SER A 36 15.63 -6.95 14.92
N GLU A 37 15.20 -7.90 15.77
CA GLU A 37 14.80 -9.24 15.36
C GLU A 37 13.50 -9.19 14.56
N ASP A 38 12.51 -8.42 15.03
CA ASP A 38 11.24 -8.19 14.32
C ASP A 38 11.47 -7.48 12.98
N ALA A 39 12.29 -6.42 12.97
CA ALA A 39 12.60 -5.67 11.75
C ALA A 39 13.36 -6.52 10.71
N GLU A 40 14.33 -7.33 11.13
CA GLU A 40 15.04 -8.24 10.21
C GLU A 40 14.13 -9.38 9.72
N ARG A 41 13.25 -9.92 10.58
CA ARG A 41 12.26 -10.94 10.16
C ARG A 41 11.40 -10.43 9.01
N ILE A 42 10.83 -9.23 9.15
CA ILE A 42 10.03 -8.61 8.09
C ILE A 42 10.89 -8.38 6.85
N LYS A 43 12.06 -7.75 7.00
CA LYS A 43 12.99 -7.43 5.90
C LYS A 43 13.33 -8.63 5.00
N LEU A 44 13.45 -9.81 5.59
CA LEU A 44 13.83 -11.04 4.88
C LEU A 44 12.71 -11.68 4.05
N ILE A 45 11.46 -11.21 4.17
CA ILE A 45 10.34 -11.71 3.37
C ILE A 45 10.61 -11.42 1.89
N PRO A 46 10.59 -12.44 1.00
CA PRO A 46 10.83 -12.26 -0.42
C PRO A 46 9.62 -11.60 -1.09
N LEU A 47 9.85 -10.49 -1.80
CA LEU A 47 8.76 -9.71 -2.43
C LEU A 47 8.78 -9.77 -3.96
N ASP A 48 9.71 -10.51 -4.58
CA ASP A 48 9.87 -10.45 -6.04
C ASP A 48 8.66 -11.02 -6.80
N SER A 49 8.12 -12.16 -6.35
CA SER A 49 6.89 -12.72 -6.93
C SER A 49 5.67 -11.84 -6.64
N TYR A 50 5.58 -11.29 -5.43
CA TYR A 50 4.51 -10.36 -5.04
C TYR A 50 4.48 -9.12 -5.94
N LYS A 51 5.63 -8.46 -6.14
CA LYS A 51 5.79 -7.30 -7.03
C LYS A 51 5.47 -7.62 -8.49
N GLU A 52 5.85 -8.80 -8.97
CA GLU A 52 5.58 -9.19 -10.36
C GLU A 52 4.10 -9.46 -10.59
N SER A 53 3.43 -10.18 -9.69
CA SER A 53 1.98 -10.38 -9.74
C SER A 53 1.23 -9.05 -9.67
N MET A 54 1.64 -8.15 -8.76
CA MET A 54 1.09 -6.80 -8.66
C MET A 54 1.24 -6.01 -9.97
N ARG A 55 2.40 -6.10 -10.63
CA ARG A 55 2.64 -5.45 -11.92
C ARG A 55 1.75 -6.01 -13.03
N ILE A 56 1.48 -7.31 -13.01
CA ILE A 56 0.58 -7.96 -13.99
C ILE A 56 -0.85 -7.43 -13.79
N GLY A 57 -1.36 -7.48 -12.56
CA GLY A 57 -2.70 -6.96 -12.22
C GLY A 57 -2.85 -5.47 -12.53
N LEU A 58 -1.84 -4.66 -12.20
CA LEU A 58 -1.87 -3.21 -12.51
C LEU A 58 -1.91 -2.93 -14.01
N LYS A 59 -1.26 -3.73 -14.85
CA LYS A 59 -1.33 -3.55 -16.32
C LYS A 59 -2.73 -3.86 -16.84
N GLU A 60 -3.34 -4.93 -16.35
CA GLU A 60 -4.71 -5.30 -16.70
C GLU A 60 -5.70 -4.22 -16.24
N ALA A 61 -5.56 -3.73 -15.01
CA ALA A 61 -6.34 -2.63 -14.48
C ALA A 61 -6.22 -1.35 -15.32
N LEU A 62 -5.01 -1.01 -15.79
CA LEU A 62 -4.78 0.13 -16.67
C LEU A 62 -5.47 -0.02 -18.04
N GLU A 63 -5.39 -1.21 -18.65
CA GLU A 63 -6.05 -1.48 -19.93
C GLU A 63 -7.58 -1.31 -19.83
N ILE A 64 -8.18 -1.80 -18.74
CA ILE A 64 -9.62 -1.66 -18.47
C ILE A 64 -9.97 -0.20 -18.18
N ALA A 65 -9.25 0.45 -17.27
CA ALA A 65 -9.47 1.84 -16.89
C ALA A 65 -9.42 2.79 -18.10
N GLU A 66 -8.47 2.59 -19.02
CA GLU A 66 -8.39 3.36 -20.26
C GLU A 66 -9.57 3.10 -21.19
N SER A 67 -10.02 1.85 -21.31
CA SER A 67 -11.18 1.47 -22.14
C SER A 67 -12.49 2.05 -21.61
N GLU A 68 -12.62 2.15 -20.29
CA GLU A 68 -13.83 2.64 -19.62
C GLU A 68 -13.83 4.14 -19.36
N GLU A 69 -12.75 4.84 -19.72
CA GLU A 69 -12.54 6.25 -19.38
C GLU A 69 -12.63 6.52 -17.86
N ALA A 70 -12.19 5.54 -17.06
CA ALA A 70 -12.17 5.59 -15.61
C ALA A 70 -11.33 6.77 -15.10
N LYS A 71 -11.62 7.20 -13.86
CA LYS A 71 -11.01 8.37 -13.24
C LYS A 71 -9.87 8.02 -12.31
N ALA A 72 -9.87 6.83 -11.73
CA ALA A 72 -8.78 6.34 -10.91
C ALA A 72 -8.71 4.82 -10.89
N ILE A 73 -7.56 4.31 -10.45
CA ILE A 73 -7.39 2.93 -10.01
C ILE A 73 -7.04 2.97 -8.53
N TYR A 74 -7.81 2.27 -7.69
CA TYR A 74 -7.52 2.13 -6.26
C TYR A 74 -7.06 0.71 -5.97
N PHE A 75 -5.81 0.57 -5.50
CA PHE A 75 -5.30 -0.69 -5.01
C PHE A 75 -5.54 -0.79 -3.50
N GLU A 76 -6.49 -1.62 -3.11
CA GLU A 76 -6.77 -1.92 -1.70
C GLU A 76 -6.10 -3.23 -1.30
N TYR A 77 -5.61 -3.32 -0.06
CA TYR A 77 -5.17 -4.59 0.52
C TYR A 77 -5.67 -4.73 1.97
N ASP A 78 -5.90 -5.96 2.40
CA ASP A 78 -6.44 -6.26 3.72
C ASP A 78 -5.33 -6.78 4.65
N LEU A 79 -5.05 -6.05 5.73
CA LEU A 79 -3.99 -6.42 6.67
C LEU A 79 -4.25 -7.77 7.38
N ASP A 80 -5.51 -8.15 7.57
CA ASP A 80 -5.89 -9.28 8.42
C ASP A 80 -6.52 -10.47 7.66
N ASN A 81 -6.83 -10.28 6.38
CA ASN A 81 -7.27 -11.33 5.47
C ASN A 81 -6.17 -11.72 4.46
N GLU A 82 -5.16 -12.48 4.90
CA GLU A 82 -4.07 -13.03 4.05
C GLU A 82 -3.25 -12.00 3.25
N TRP A 83 -3.37 -10.70 3.57
CA TRP A 83 -2.81 -9.63 2.74
C TRP A 83 -3.40 -9.63 1.32
N ASP A 84 -4.62 -10.16 1.17
CA ASP A 84 -5.38 -10.16 -0.07
C ASP A 84 -5.54 -8.72 -0.56
N SER A 85 -5.55 -8.56 -1.87
CA SER A 85 -5.64 -7.23 -2.48
C SER A 85 -6.43 -7.24 -3.76
N GLN A 86 -6.93 -6.07 -4.14
CA GLN A 86 -7.75 -5.85 -5.31
C GLN A 86 -7.39 -4.52 -5.94
N PHE A 87 -7.48 -4.44 -7.26
CA PHE A 87 -7.49 -3.19 -8.02
C PHE A 87 -8.92 -2.86 -8.38
N TYR A 88 -9.43 -1.74 -7.87
CA TYR A 88 -10.74 -1.21 -8.20
C TYR A 88 -10.64 -0.15 -9.29
N ILE A 89 -11.50 -0.23 -10.30
CA ILE A 89 -11.60 0.75 -11.39
C ILE A 89 -12.69 1.75 -11.04
N CYS A 90 -12.31 2.98 -10.70
CA CYS A 90 -13.22 3.98 -10.14
C CYS A 90 -13.66 4.98 -11.23
N ASP A 91 -14.97 5.25 -11.31
CA ASP A 91 -15.55 6.20 -12.27
C ASP A 91 -15.60 7.64 -11.74
N ASP A 92 -15.30 7.83 -10.45
CA ASP A 92 -15.06 9.12 -9.82
C ASP A 92 -13.65 9.19 -9.21
N TYR A 93 -13.15 10.41 -9.02
CA TYR A 93 -11.89 10.64 -8.33
C TYR A 93 -11.84 12.07 -7.77
N MET A 94 -11.73 12.18 -6.45
CA MET A 94 -11.63 13.47 -5.77
C MET A 94 -10.33 13.58 -4.98
N PHE A 95 -9.33 14.21 -5.60
CA PHE A 95 -7.98 14.34 -5.04
C PHE A 95 -7.92 14.99 -3.64
N LEU A 96 -8.83 15.91 -3.32
CA LEU A 96 -8.80 16.75 -2.11
C LEU A 96 -9.86 16.41 -1.06
N GLU A 97 -10.73 15.42 -1.30
CA GLU A 97 -11.70 15.05 -0.28
C GLU A 97 -11.04 14.20 0.82
N GLU A 98 -11.44 14.48 2.06
CA GLU A 98 -11.02 13.73 3.25
C GLU A 98 -11.70 12.36 3.30
N ASP A 99 -12.86 12.21 2.68
CA ASP A 99 -13.60 10.95 2.62
C ASP A 99 -13.36 10.26 1.26
N GLU A 100 -12.92 9.02 1.29
CA GLU A 100 -12.62 8.16 0.13
C GLU A 100 -13.87 7.55 -0.51
N ASP A 101 -15.02 8.21 -0.41
CA ASP A 101 -16.28 7.73 -0.97
C ASP A 101 -16.16 7.42 -2.48
N TRP A 102 -15.26 8.12 -3.18
CA TRP A 102 -14.97 7.89 -4.60
C TRP A 102 -14.42 6.49 -4.91
N ALA A 103 -13.76 5.83 -3.94
CA ALA A 103 -13.23 4.49 -4.09
C ALA A 103 -14.25 3.39 -3.73
N SER A 104 -15.41 3.77 -3.18
CA SER A 104 -16.46 2.83 -2.74
C SER A 104 -17.43 2.41 -3.85
N ASP A 105 -17.46 3.14 -4.96
CA ASP A 105 -18.22 2.81 -6.17
C ASP A 105 -17.21 2.57 -7.32
N TRP A 106 -17.13 1.32 -7.78
CA TRP A 106 -16.25 0.90 -8.87
C TRP A 106 -17.02 0.24 -10.02
N THR A 107 -16.47 0.33 -11.23
CA THR A 107 -17.05 -0.25 -12.45
C THR A 107 -16.56 -1.66 -12.72
N ASP A 108 -15.32 -1.96 -12.34
CA ASP A 108 -14.69 -3.28 -12.47
C ASP A 108 -13.65 -3.50 -11.36
N GLU A 109 -13.27 -4.75 -11.14
CA GLU A 109 -12.26 -5.14 -10.16
C GLU A 109 -11.33 -6.23 -10.71
N ILE A 110 -10.04 -6.11 -10.42
CA ILE A 110 -9.01 -7.08 -10.78
C ILE A 110 -8.41 -7.63 -9.51
N GLU A 111 -8.35 -8.96 -9.39
CA GLU A 111 -7.70 -9.62 -8.26
C GLU A 111 -6.20 -9.24 -8.20
N GLY A 112 -5.79 -8.71 -7.05
CA GLY A 112 -4.41 -8.39 -6.74
C GLY A 112 -3.69 -9.58 -6.08
N PRO A 113 -2.38 -9.45 -5.83
CA PRO A 113 -1.63 -10.50 -5.15
C PRO A 113 -1.92 -10.54 -3.65
N SER A 114 -1.91 -11.73 -3.06
CA SER A 114 -1.87 -11.92 -1.61
C SER A 114 -0.45 -12.18 -1.11
N LEU A 115 -0.22 -12.00 0.19
CA LEU A 115 1.05 -12.35 0.83
C LEU A 115 0.84 -12.71 2.30
N GLY A 116 0.37 -13.95 2.52
CA GLY A 116 0.05 -14.46 3.85
C GLY A 116 1.18 -14.37 4.88
N GLU A 117 2.46 -14.35 4.47
CA GLU A 117 3.58 -14.14 5.39
C GLU A 117 3.54 -12.77 6.10
N LEU A 118 3.02 -11.72 5.45
CA LEU A 118 2.81 -10.42 6.09
C LEU A 118 1.63 -10.48 7.06
N ALA A 119 0.53 -11.12 6.65
CA ALA A 119 -0.68 -11.30 7.47
C ALA A 119 -0.40 -12.12 8.74
N ASP A 120 0.42 -13.17 8.64
CA ASP A 120 0.84 -13.98 9.78
C ASP A 120 1.57 -13.11 10.84
N ILE A 121 2.50 -12.25 10.41
CA ILE A 121 3.21 -11.35 11.32
C ILE A 121 2.27 -10.32 11.91
N TYR A 122 1.35 -9.78 11.12
CA TYR A 122 0.34 -8.85 11.62
C TYR A 122 -0.57 -9.52 12.66
N GLY A 123 -1.11 -10.70 12.38
CA GLY A 123 -2.01 -11.43 13.28
C GLY A 123 -1.37 -11.79 14.62
N GLU A 124 -0.05 -11.93 14.68
CA GLU A 124 0.69 -12.13 15.94
C GLU A 124 0.73 -10.89 16.85
N ASN A 125 0.58 -9.68 16.30
CA ASN A 125 0.85 -8.42 17.01
C ASN A 125 -0.35 -7.45 17.04
N GLY A 126 -1.24 -7.55 16.06
CA GLY A 126 -2.35 -6.63 15.83
C GLY A 126 -1.90 -5.27 15.27
N PHE A 127 -2.84 -4.34 15.14
CA PHE A 127 -2.63 -3.04 14.51
C PHE A 127 -1.73 -2.10 15.33
N ASP A 128 -2.22 -1.61 16.48
CA ASP A 128 -1.59 -0.54 17.27
C ASP A 128 -1.67 -0.75 18.79
N SER A 129 -1.94 -1.99 19.22
CA SER A 129 -2.22 -2.33 20.62
C SER A 129 -1.11 -1.93 21.61
N ASP A 130 0.14 -1.90 21.15
CA ASP A 130 1.29 -1.36 21.84
C ASP A 130 2.35 -0.82 20.87
N LYS A 131 3.48 -0.33 21.39
CA LYS A 131 4.56 0.20 20.55
C LYS A 131 5.15 -0.85 19.60
N LYS A 132 5.21 -2.12 20.03
CA LYS A 132 5.74 -3.19 19.20
C LYS A 132 4.81 -3.41 18.00
N ALA A 133 3.49 -3.50 18.26
CA ALA A 133 2.48 -3.61 17.22
C ALA A 133 2.59 -2.45 16.22
N VAL A 134 2.64 -1.19 16.71
CA VAL A 134 2.82 -0.01 15.85
C VAL A 134 4.07 -0.13 14.97
N GLY A 135 5.23 -0.47 15.55
CA GLY A 135 6.48 -0.59 14.79
C GLY A 135 6.44 -1.67 13.71
N ILE A 136 5.83 -2.82 14.02
CA ILE A 136 5.67 -3.94 13.09
C ILE A 136 4.70 -3.58 11.97
N THR A 137 3.49 -3.14 12.31
CA THR A 137 2.43 -2.80 11.36
C THR A 137 2.89 -1.75 10.37
N LEU A 138 3.55 -0.68 10.84
CA LEU A 138 4.09 0.36 9.96
C LEU A 138 5.12 -0.17 8.97
N TYR A 139 5.97 -1.10 9.39
CA TYR A 139 6.98 -1.63 8.49
C TYR A 139 6.41 -2.64 7.49
N LEU A 140 5.39 -3.43 7.87
CA LEU A 140 4.63 -4.25 6.93
C LEU A 140 3.97 -3.38 5.85
N ILE A 141 3.24 -2.33 6.26
CA ILE A 141 2.62 -1.35 5.36
C ILE A 141 3.66 -0.70 4.44
N ALA A 142 4.78 -0.23 4.99
CA ALA A 142 5.84 0.38 4.19
C ALA A 142 6.41 -0.58 3.13
N ARG A 143 6.54 -1.88 3.43
CA ARG A 143 7.01 -2.89 2.48
C ARG A 143 6.01 -3.13 1.35
N THR A 144 4.71 -3.08 1.65
CA THR A 144 3.64 -3.16 0.65
C THR A 144 3.65 -1.92 -0.25
N VAL A 145 3.68 -0.72 0.33
CA VAL A 145 3.72 0.55 -0.41
C VAL A 145 4.96 0.64 -1.30
N CYS A 146 6.14 0.29 -0.78
CA CYS A 146 7.39 0.27 -1.57
C CYS A 146 7.35 -0.76 -2.71
N SER A 147 6.68 -1.91 -2.51
CA SER A 147 6.44 -2.89 -3.56
C SER A 147 5.53 -2.34 -4.64
N PHE A 148 4.48 -1.64 -4.25
CA PHE A 148 3.54 -0.99 -5.16
C PHE A 148 4.19 0.12 -6.00
N ILE A 149 4.95 1.01 -5.37
CA ILE A 149 5.74 2.03 -6.09
C ILE A 149 6.68 1.36 -7.11
N SER A 150 7.32 0.25 -6.72
CA SER A 150 8.21 -0.50 -7.61
C SER A 150 7.47 -1.22 -8.76
N ALA A 151 6.22 -1.64 -8.53
CA ALA A 151 5.36 -2.22 -9.56
C ALA A 151 4.89 -1.15 -10.57
N CYS A 152 4.58 0.05 -10.09
CA CYS A 152 4.24 1.22 -10.89
C CYS A 152 5.43 1.76 -11.71
N SER A 153 6.66 1.59 -11.22
CA SER A 153 7.86 2.12 -11.85
C SER A 153 8.00 1.67 -13.32
N GLY A 154 8.04 2.63 -14.23
CA GLY A 154 8.19 2.41 -15.67
C GLY A 154 6.86 2.24 -16.42
N LEU A 155 5.72 2.26 -15.73
CA LEU A 155 4.42 2.42 -16.36
C LEU A 155 4.14 3.91 -16.59
N GLN A 156 3.60 4.24 -17.76
CA GLN A 156 3.02 5.55 -18.03
C GLN A 156 1.52 5.42 -17.90
N SER A 157 0.92 6.21 -17.02
CA SER A 157 -0.53 6.30 -16.86
C SER A 157 -0.93 7.76 -16.82
N ASN A 158 -2.02 8.10 -17.50
CA ASN A 158 -2.71 9.40 -17.35
C ASN A 158 -3.82 9.34 -16.31
N ILE A 159 -4.05 8.16 -15.73
CA ILE A 159 -5.07 7.89 -14.72
C ILE A 159 -4.36 7.85 -13.35
N PRO A 160 -4.85 8.60 -12.35
CA PRO A 160 -4.45 8.47 -10.96
C PRO A 160 -4.48 7.02 -10.47
N ILE A 161 -3.40 6.61 -9.80
CA ILE A 161 -3.24 5.29 -9.20
C ILE A 161 -3.01 5.51 -7.71
N CYS A 162 -3.86 4.91 -6.89
CA CYS A 162 -3.86 5.07 -5.45
C CYS A 162 -3.65 3.71 -4.76
N ILE A 163 -3.14 3.74 -3.53
CA ILE A 163 -3.02 2.54 -2.68
C ILE A 163 -3.43 2.89 -1.26
N GLY A 164 -4.27 2.06 -0.65
CA GLY A 164 -4.64 2.08 0.76
C GLY A 164 -4.84 0.66 1.29
N PHE A 165 -5.03 0.54 2.59
CA PHE A 165 -5.52 -0.72 3.16
C PHE A 165 -6.96 -0.57 3.63
N HIS A 166 -7.64 -1.68 3.81
CA HIS A 166 -9.08 -1.69 4.10
C HIS A 166 -9.46 -0.74 5.24
N ASP A 167 -10.55 0.01 5.03
CA ASP A 167 -11.07 1.05 5.92
C ASP A 167 -10.10 2.23 6.19
N GLN A 168 -9.11 2.48 5.34
CA GLN A 168 -8.21 3.64 5.46
C GLN A 168 -8.07 4.47 4.19
N ASP A 169 -7.76 5.75 4.41
CA ASP A 169 -7.37 6.67 3.36
C ASP A 169 -6.10 6.17 2.60
N PRO A 170 -5.98 6.47 1.30
CA PRO A 170 -4.82 6.13 0.51
C PRO A 170 -3.55 6.67 1.12
N ILE A 171 -2.57 5.78 1.24
CA ILE A 171 -1.21 6.09 1.64
C ILE A 171 -0.44 6.75 0.49
N MET A 172 -0.77 6.42 -0.76
CA MET A 172 -0.19 7.09 -1.93
C MET A 172 -1.27 7.40 -2.96
N ARG A 173 -1.13 8.56 -3.61
CA ARG A 173 -1.90 8.98 -4.80
C ARG A 173 -0.93 9.46 -5.88
N THR A 174 -0.96 8.87 -7.07
CA THR A 174 -0.26 9.45 -8.23
C THR A 174 -1.15 10.51 -8.91
N GLY A 175 -0.56 11.46 -9.65
CA GLY A 175 -1.32 12.47 -10.39
C GLY A 175 -1.75 13.70 -9.57
N ARG A 176 -0.98 14.09 -8.55
CA ARG A 176 -1.17 15.33 -7.77
C ARG A 176 -0.93 16.63 -8.57
N ASP A 177 -0.41 16.53 -9.79
CA ASP A 177 0.07 17.64 -10.62
C ASP A 177 -0.93 18.10 -11.70
#